data_AF-A0A2I0QD00-F1
#
_entry.id   AF-A0A2I0QD00-F1
#
_cell.length_a   1.000
_cell.length_b   1.000
_cell.length_c   1.000
_cell.angle_alpha   90.00
_cell.angle_beta   90.00
_cell.angle_gamma   90.00
#
_symmetry.space_group_name_H-M   'P 1'
#
loop_
_entity.id
_entity.type
_entity.pdbx_description
1 polymer ?
#
loop_
_entity_poly.entity_id
_entity_poly.type
_entity_poly.pdbx_seq_one_letter_code
_entity_poly.pdbx_strand_id
1 'polypeptide(L)'
;SEIFKNTKSAIIKNSIKGSGVIMGAKLPKFAGLMGSKMCAMPNHPKKQEMRRLGPEFAQYAKSAAGVRGIFHSDELPAYGITQEEVDNVKSALGINDANLDGFVLVAEKSSTCEKALAAVVKRAKIAYECIPDETRRAAQDGTTEFMRPLPGSARMYPETDEPPYRVTEREVIDIRNNLPELPEEREKRYIKIGLSKEMANQMVHSKKQGIFDELIMTGANATVIATTLLSTPKEIKKKFNVDVENLDVKNYMEIFDIITEGKIGKDSIPDILIEVAKTGKSVEKIVSEKNLGFMGEDEVEKIVVEIINKNSAIIERMDDKAFGPLMGQVMGVTKGRADAGVVNQLLIEKLKK
;
A
#
# COMPACT_ATOMS: atom_id res chain seq x y z
N SER A 1 -41.38 21.17 -14.52
CA SER A 1 -40.94 22.40 -13.84
C SER A 1 -42.03 23.12 -13.04
N GLU A 2 -43.27 23.27 -13.55
CA GLU A 2 -44.29 24.10 -12.88
C GLU A 2 -44.70 23.61 -11.49
N ILE A 3 -44.78 22.28 -11.31
CA ILE A 3 -45.10 21.60 -10.05
C ILE A 3 -44.14 22.01 -8.92
N PHE A 4 -42.90 22.36 -9.25
CA PHE A 4 -41.83 22.61 -8.28
C PHE A 4 -41.51 24.10 -8.09
N LYS A 5 -42.35 25.02 -8.59
CA LYS A 5 -42.12 26.48 -8.48
C LYS A 5 -41.89 26.92 -7.03
N ASN A 6 -42.62 26.33 -6.08
CA ASN A 6 -42.57 26.68 -4.65
C ASN A 6 -41.94 25.60 -3.76
N THR A 7 -41.20 24.65 -4.33
CA THR A 7 -40.72 23.48 -3.57
C THR A 7 -39.79 23.84 -2.43
N LYS A 8 -39.80 23.07 -1.34
CA LYS A 8 -38.86 23.23 -0.23
C LYS A 8 -37.51 22.56 -0.49
N SER A 9 -37.39 21.74 -1.54
CA SER A 9 -36.12 21.07 -1.89
C SER A 9 -35.06 22.06 -2.36
N ALA A 10 -33.95 22.15 -1.61
CA ALA A 10 -32.82 23.03 -1.94
C ALA A 10 -32.15 22.64 -3.27
N ILE A 11 -32.08 21.34 -3.58
CA ILE A 11 -31.43 20.81 -4.79
C ILE A 11 -32.19 21.26 -6.04
N ILE A 12 -33.51 21.14 -6.00
CA ILE A 12 -34.39 21.55 -7.10
C ILE A 12 -34.39 23.07 -7.24
N LYS A 13 -34.54 23.82 -6.13
CA LYS A 13 -34.50 25.29 -6.13
C LYS A 13 -33.23 25.84 -6.78
N ASN A 14 -32.08 25.27 -6.42
CA ASN A 14 -30.79 25.71 -6.96
C ASN A 14 -30.66 25.39 -8.45
N SER A 15 -31.24 24.28 -8.91
CA SER A 15 -31.22 23.89 -10.33
C SER A 15 -32.14 24.77 -11.18
N ILE A 16 -33.33 25.14 -10.68
CA ILE A 16 -34.27 26.04 -11.37
C ILE A 16 -33.72 27.48 -11.46
N LYS A 17 -33.10 27.99 -10.38
CA LYS A 17 -32.50 29.35 -10.37
C LYS A 17 -31.43 29.55 -11.45
N GLY A 18 -30.73 28.48 -11.83
CA GLY A 18 -29.63 28.50 -12.80
C GLY A 18 -30.03 28.20 -14.24
N SER A 19 -31.23 28.59 -14.69
CA SER A 19 -31.82 28.25 -16.01
C SER A 19 -32.14 26.76 -16.25
N GLY A 20 -32.06 25.94 -15.20
CA GLY A 20 -32.40 24.52 -15.28
C GLY A 20 -33.91 24.27 -15.29
N VAL A 21 -34.29 23.13 -15.84
CA VAL A 21 -35.66 22.61 -15.84
C VAL A 21 -35.72 21.30 -15.06
N ILE A 22 -36.93 20.89 -14.70
CA ILE A 22 -37.17 19.53 -14.21
C ILE A 22 -38.03 18.81 -15.22
N MET A 23 -37.49 17.72 -15.72
CA MET A 23 -38.17 16.79 -16.59
C MET A 23 -38.31 15.44 -15.88
N GLY A 24 -39.38 14.72 -16.23
CA GLY A 24 -39.66 13.41 -15.70
C GLY A 24 -39.97 12.42 -16.80
N ALA A 25 -39.68 11.15 -16.55
CA ALA A 25 -40.10 10.04 -17.40
C ALA A 25 -40.89 9.03 -16.57
N LYS A 26 -42.02 8.59 -17.12
CA LYS A 26 -42.78 7.46 -16.59
C LYS A 26 -42.05 6.16 -16.90
N LEU A 27 -41.90 5.30 -15.90
CA LEU A 27 -41.37 3.94 -16.02
C LEU A 27 -42.49 2.96 -15.63
N PRO A 28 -43.25 2.43 -16.61
CA PRO A 28 -44.35 1.52 -16.33
C PRO A 28 -43.87 0.28 -15.58
N LYS A 29 -44.64 -0.25 -14.62
CA LYS A 29 -44.30 -1.46 -13.85
C LYS A 29 -42.96 -1.42 -13.07
N PHE A 30 -42.43 -0.25 -12.76
CA PHE A 30 -41.20 -0.06 -11.99
C PHE A 30 -41.42 0.38 -10.54
N ALA A 31 -42.66 0.57 -10.09
CA ALA A 31 -42.94 0.92 -8.71
C ALA A 31 -42.41 -0.14 -7.75
N GLY A 32 -41.70 0.30 -6.71
CA GLY A 32 -41.08 -0.56 -5.70
C GLY A 32 -39.80 -1.26 -6.16
N LEU A 33 -39.56 -1.41 -7.47
CA LEU A 33 -38.39 -2.14 -8.00
C LEU A 33 -37.09 -1.32 -7.96
N MET A 34 -37.18 0.00 -8.18
CA MET A 34 -36.01 0.90 -8.19
C MET A 34 -35.40 1.04 -6.79
N GLY A 35 -36.25 1.02 -5.77
CA GLY A 35 -35.88 1.04 -4.35
C GLY A 35 -35.64 -0.35 -3.74
N SER A 36 -36.07 -1.42 -4.42
CA SER A 36 -35.97 -2.78 -3.88
C SER A 36 -34.53 -3.25 -3.74
N LYS A 37 -34.29 -4.09 -2.71
CA LYS A 37 -33.06 -4.87 -2.56
C LYS A 37 -33.13 -6.21 -3.32
N MET A 38 -34.07 -6.38 -4.25
CA MET A 38 -34.28 -7.65 -4.96
C MET A 38 -33.12 -8.02 -5.89
N CYS A 39 -32.28 -7.04 -6.28
CA CYS A 39 -31.04 -7.26 -7.01
C CYS A 39 -29.93 -7.91 -6.16
N ALA A 40 -30.18 -8.22 -4.89
CA ALA A 40 -29.20 -8.80 -4.00
C ALA A 40 -29.02 -10.30 -4.27
N MET A 41 -27.78 -10.75 -4.47
CA MET A 41 -27.47 -12.18 -4.61
C MET A 41 -28.01 -12.96 -3.39
N PRO A 42 -28.67 -14.11 -3.59
CA PRO A 42 -29.35 -14.83 -2.52
C PRO A 42 -28.48 -15.14 -1.29
N ASN A 43 -27.16 -15.34 -1.48
CA ASN A 43 -26.22 -15.86 -0.49
C ASN A 43 -25.04 -14.92 -0.15
N HIS A 44 -25.12 -13.62 -0.42
CA HIS A 44 -24.02 -12.69 -0.09
C HIS A 44 -24.10 -12.17 1.36
N PRO A 45 -23.02 -12.23 2.16
CA PRO A 45 -23.03 -11.83 3.58
C PRO A 45 -23.42 -10.35 3.81
N LYS A 46 -23.25 -9.51 2.78
CA LYS A 46 -23.63 -8.08 2.76
C LYS A 46 -24.91 -7.78 1.97
N LYS A 47 -25.90 -8.68 2.00
CA LYS A 47 -27.20 -8.52 1.30
C LYS A 47 -27.89 -7.18 1.61
N GLN A 48 -27.68 -6.64 2.81
CA GLN A 48 -28.25 -5.35 3.24
C GLN A 48 -27.59 -4.12 2.60
N GLU A 49 -26.36 -4.25 2.09
CA GLU A 49 -25.53 -3.20 1.47
C GLU A 49 -25.55 -3.26 -0.08
N MET A 50 -26.27 -4.22 -0.67
CA MET A 50 -26.33 -4.39 -2.11
C MET A 50 -27.12 -3.27 -2.80
N ARG A 51 -26.58 -2.78 -3.92
CA ARG A 51 -27.13 -1.65 -4.66
C ARG A 51 -28.49 -1.99 -5.26
N ARG A 52 -29.39 -1.02 -5.15
CA ARG A 52 -30.73 -1.05 -5.74
C ARG A 52 -30.62 -0.73 -7.23
N LEU A 53 -31.71 -0.90 -7.99
CA LEU A 53 -31.72 -0.56 -9.41
C LEU A 53 -31.69 0.97 -9.65
N GLY A 54 -32.19 1.78 -8.71
CA GLY A 54 -32.12 3.25 -8.77
C GLY A 54 -30.69 3.79 -8.97
N PRO A 55 -29.70 3.38 -8.16
CA PRO A 55 -28.29 3.69 -8.39
C PRO A 55 -27.75 3.33 -9.78
N GLU A 56 -28.18 2.21 -10.37
CA GLU A 56 -27.77 1.84 -11.74
C GLU A 56 -28.33 2.83 -12.77
N PHE A 57 -29.59 3.24 -12.64
CA PHE A 57 -30.18 4.29 -13.46
C PHE A 57 -29.43 5.63 -13.30
N ALA A 58 -29.07 5.98 -12.06
CA ALA A 58 -28.31 7.18 -11.77
C ALA A 58 -26.91 7.15 -12.42
N GLN A 59 -26.24 5.99 -12.42
CA GLN A 59 -24.94 5.82 -13.05
C GLN A 59 -25.02 5.93 -14.58
N TYR A 60 -26.06 5.34 -15.20
CA TYR A 60 -26.30 5.48 -16.64
C TYR A 60 -26.60 6.93 -17.04
N ALA A 61 -27.43 7.63 -16.25
CA ALA A 61 -27.71 9.05 -16.45
C ALA A 61 -26.43 9.90 -16.34
N LYS A 62 -25.62 9.63 -15.31
CA LYS A 62 -24.35 10.33 -15.06
C LYS A 62 -23.33 10.09 -16.17
N SER A 63 -23.20 8.85 -16.65
CA SER A 63 -22.27 8.51 -17.75
C SER A 63 -22.70 9.15 -19.08
N ALA A 64 -24.00 9.17 -19.38
CA ALA A 64 -24.50 9.70 -20.64
C ALA A 64 -24.57 11.23 -20.71
N ALA A 65 -24.87 11.90 -19.58
CA ALA A 65 -25.21 13.32 -19.55
C ALA A 65 -24.45 14.14 -18.49
N GLY A 66 -23.62 13.52 -17.63
CA GLY A 66 -22.88 14.24 -16.60
C GLY A 66 -23.73 14.77 -15.44
N VAL A 67 -24.97 14.29 -15.29
CA VAL A 67 -25.87 14.74 -14.20
C VAL A 67 -25.33 14.31 -12.82
N ARG A 68 -25.63 15.12 -11.79
CA ARG A 68 -25.24 14.81 -10.41
C ARG A 68 -25.94 13.58 -9.86
N GLY A 69 -27.18 13.35 -10.28
CA GLY A 69 -28.03 12.26 -9.84
C GLY A 69 -29.41 12.37 -10.47
N ILE A 70 -30.28 11.45 -10.08
CA ILE A 70 -31.69 11.39 -10.48
C ILE A 70 -32.54 11.30 -9.21
N PHE A 71 -33.83 11.62 -9.32
CA PHE A 71 -34.81 11.29 -8.28
C PHE A 71 -35.77 10.23 -8.81
N HIS A 72 -36.13 9.21 -8.03
CA HIS A 72 -37.09 8.19 -8.46
C HIS A 72 -38.29 8.03 -7.51
N SER A 73 -39.39 7.46 -8.00
CA SER A 73 -40.63 7.33 -7.22
C SER A 73 -40.44 6.61 -5.88
N ASP A 74 -39.60 5.56 -5.84
CA ASP A 74 -39.46 4.71 -4.63
C ASP A 74 -38.61 5.34 -3.51
N GLU A 75 -37.93 6.46 -3.76
CA GLU A 75 -37.22 7.22 -2.73
C GLU A 75 -37.95 8.50 -2.31
N LEU A 76 -39.08 8.80 -2.96
CA LEU A 76 -39.91 9.97 -2.68
C LEU A 76 -41.19 9.54 -1.94
N PRO A 77 -41.68 10.32 -0.96
CA PRO A 77 -41.27 11.69 -0.61
C PRO A 77 -40.00 11.75 0.25
N ALA A 78 -38.99 12.51 -0.20
CA ALA A 78 -37.75 12.79 0.52
C ALA A 78 -37.07 14.04 -0.05
N TYR A 79 -35.89 14.42 0.48
CA TYR A 79 -35.07 15.52 -0.05
C TYR A 79 -35.77 16.89 -0.12
N GLY A 80 -36.78 17.10 0.74
CA GLY A 80 -37.58 18.32 0.78
C GLY A 80 -38.68 18.41 -0.29
N ILE A 81 -38.94 17.31 -1.02
CA ILE A 81 -40.10 17.15 -1.92
C ILE A 81 -41.29 16.65 -1.09
N THR A 82 -42.44 17.32 -1.19
CA THR A 82 -43.65 16.95 -0.44
C THR A 82 -44.44 15.84 -1.13
N GLN A 83 -45.31 15.15 -0.38
CA GLN A 83 -46.22 14.16 -0.97
C GLN A 83 -47.14 14.79 -2.04
N GLU A 84 -47.61 16.01 -1.80
CA GLU A 84 -48.39 16.78 -2.77
C GLU A 84 -47.64 17.02 -4.09
N GLU A 85 -46.35 17.35 -4.01
CA GLU A 85 -45.49 17.49 -5.20
C GLU A 85 -45.33 16.16 -5.96
N VAL A 86 -45.18 15.04 -5.23
CA VAL A 86 -45.11 13.70 -5.83
C VAL A 86 -46.42 13.35 -6.55
N ASP A 87 -47.57 13.62 -5.94
CA ASP A 87 -48.88 13.31 -6.52
C ASP A 87 -49.19 14.18 -7.74
N ASN A 88 -48.77 15.44 -7.72
CA ASN A 88 -48.82 16.32 -8.88
C ASN A 88 -47.92 15.82 -10.02
N VAL A 89 -46.73 15.28 -9.72
CA VAL A 89 -45.85 14.66 -10.73
C VAL A 89 -46.49 13.43 -11.35
N LYS A 90 -47.08 12.54 -10.54
CA LYS A 90 -47.79 11.35 -11.03
C LYS A 90 -48.91 11.74 -11.98
N SER A 91 -49.68 12.77 -11.61
CA SER A 91 -50.77 13.30 -12.43
C SER A 91 -50.26 13.87 -13.76
N ALA A 92 -49.19 14.66 -13.74
CA ALA A 92 -48.59 15.25 -14.93
C ALA A 92 -47.93 14.22 -15.87
N LEU A 93 -47.43 13.11 -15.34
CA LEU A 93 -46.82 12.03 -16.11
C LEU A 93 -47.82 10.97 -16.59
N GLY A 94 -49.12 11.12 -16.27
CA GLY A 94 -50.15 10.15 -16.66
C GLY A 94 -49.95 8.77 -16.02
N ILE A 95 -49.58 8.75 -14.74
CA ILE A 95 -49.45 7.52 -13.97
C ILE A 95 -50.83 7.08 -13.48
N ASN A 96 -51.33 5.99 -14.07
CA ASN A 96 -52.69 5.49 -13.82
C ASN A 96 -52.75 4.59 -12.59
N ASP A 97 -51.68 3.82 -12.31
CA ASP A 97 -51.58 2.95 -11.15
C ASP A 97 -50.26 3.24 -10.42
N ALA A 98 -50.36 3.92 -9.28
CA ALA A 98 -49.21 4.30 -8.47
C ALA A 98 -48.54 3.11 -7.75
N ASN A 99 -49.21 1.97 -7.65
CA ASN A 99 -48.64 0.75 -7.08
C ASN A 99 -47.86 -0.07 -8.11
N LEU A 100 -48.06 0.22 -9.40
CA LEU A 100 -47.44 -0.48 -10.51
C LEU A 100 -46.39 0.39 -11.22
N ASP A 101 -46.74 1.61 -11.58
CA ASP A 101 -45.89 2.49 -12.39
C ASP A 101 -44.99 3.38 -11.52
N GLY A 102 -43.70 3.44 -11.86
CA GLY A 102 -42.73 4.34 -11.26
C GLY A 102 -42.45 5.56 -12.14
N PHE A 103 -41.65 6.49 -11.63
CA PHE A 103 -41.11 7.59 -12.42
C PHE A 103 -39.70 7.97 -11.99
N VAL A 104 -39.00 8.67 -12.87
CA VAL A 104 -37.69 9.28 -12.60
C VAL A 104 -37.72 10.75 -13.00
N LEU A 105 -37.09 11.61 -12.20
CA LEU A 105 -36.93 13.05 -12.42
C LEU A 105 -35.45 13.40 -12.53
N VAL A 106 -35.14 14.38 -13.38
CA VAL A 106 -33.81 14.98 -13.52
C VAL A 106 -33.96 16.50 -13.50
N ALA A 107 -33.15 17.16 -12.68
CA ALA A 107 -33.12 18.61 -12.52
C ALA A 107 -31.80 19.17 -13.06
N GLU A 108 -31.82 19.67 -14.31
CA GLU A 108 -30.68 20.26 -15.02
C GLU A 108 -31.18 21.04 -16.26
N LYS A 109 -30.29 21.58 -17.10
CA LYS A 109 -30.59 22.15 -18.42
C LYS A 109 -31.39 21.16 -19.27
N SER A 110 -32.31 21.67 -20.07
CA SER A 110 -33.25 20.86 -20.88
C SER A 110 -32.55 19.76 -21.69
N SER A 111 -31.49 20.13 -22.42
CA SER A 111 -30.74 19.18 -23.26
C SER A 111 -30.03 18.08 -22.46
N THR A 112 -29.57 18.40 -21.25
CA THR A 112 -28.96 17.43 -20.32
C THR A 112 -30.02 16.49 -19.76
N CYS A 113 -31.19 17.01 -19.37
CA CYS A 113 -32.31 16.22 -18.86
C CYS A 113 -32.81 15.21 -19.89
N GLU A 114 -32.96 15.61 -21.16
CA GLU A 114 -33.37 14.71 -22.24
C GLU A 114 -32.40 13.54 -22.42
N LYS A 115 -31.08 13.83 -22.47
CA LYS A 115 -30.04 12.78 -22.58
C LYS A 115 -30.02 11.85 -21.38
N ALA A 116 -30.14 12.41 -20.17
CA ALA A 116 -30.15 11.64 -18.92
C ALA A 116 -31.37 10.71 -18.85
N LEU A 117 -32.57 11.24 -19.12
CA LEU A 117 -33.81 10.46 -19.10
C LEU A 117 -33.81 9.40 -20.20
N ALA A 118 -33.30 9.70 -21.40
CA ALA A 118 -33.16 8.71 -22.46
C ALA A 118 -32.25 7.54 -22.04
N ALA A 119 -31.14 7.82 -21.36
CA ALA A 119 -30.24 6.80 -20.82
C ALA A 119 -30.91 5.96 -19.72
N VAL A 120 -31.67 6.59 -18.81
CA VAL A 120 -32.45 5.89 -17.78
C VAL A 120 -33.50 4.99 -18.41
N VAL A 121 -34.29 5.50 -19.36
CA VAL A 121 -35.33 4.71 -20.05
C VAL A 121 -34.70 3.54 -20.80
N LYS A 122 -33.54 3.74 -21.47
CA LYS A 122 -32.79 2.66 -22.09
C LYS A 122 -32.37 1.60 -21.07
N ARG A 123 -31.83 2.01 -19.93
CA ARG A 123 -31.40 1.08 -18.87
C ARG A 123 -32.57 0.36 -18.21
N ALA A 124 -33.72 1.02 -18.08
CA ALA A 124 -34.96 0.43 -17.58
C ALA A 124 -35.49 -0.64 -18.55
N LYS A 125 -35.48 -0.39 -19.86
CA LYS A 125 -35.81 -1.41 -20.87
C LYS A 125 -34.91 -2.64 -20.76
N ILE A 126 -33.59 -2.44 -20.67
CA ILE A 126 -32.64 -3.54 -20.51
C ILE A 126 -32.91 -4.34 -19.23
N ALA A 127 -33.29 -3.67 -18.13
CA ALA A 127 -33.58 -4.34 -16.87
C ALA A 127 -34.75 -5.35 -16.95
N TYR A 128 -35.66 -5.20 -17.91
CA TYR A 128 -36.72 -6.19 -18.17
C TYR A 128 -36.21 -7.43 -18.90
N GLU A 129 -35.18 -7.27 -19.73
CA GLU A 129 -34.72 -8.31 -20.63
C GLU A 129 -33.61 -9.15 -20.00
N CYS A 130 -32.59 -8.50 -19.43
CA CYS A 130 -31.40 -9.19 -18.95
C CYS A 130 -30.53 -8.34 -18.01
N ILE A 131 -29.45 -8.98 -17.54
CA ILE A 131 -28.31 -8.28 -16.94
C ILE A 131 -27.42 -7.79 -18.11
N PRO A 132 -27.17 -6.48 -18.25
CA PRO A 132 -26.37 -5.96 -19.35
C PRO A 132 -24.91 -6.38 -19.27
N ASP A 133 -24.31 -6.63 -20.42
CA ASP A 133 -22.86 -6.70 -20.56
C ASP A 133 -22.25 -5.29 -20.58
N GLU A 134 -21.45 -4.97 -19.56
CA GLU A 134 -20.94 -3.62 -19.35
C GLU A 134 -19.58 -3.59 -18.66
N THR A 135 -18.83 -2.50 -18.87
CA THR A 135 -17.58 -2.25 -18.14
C THR A 135 -17.90 -1.52 -16.84
N ARG A 136 -17.54 -2.15 -15.72
CA ARG A 136 -17.75 -1.62 -14.36
C ARG A 136 -16.41 -1.39 -13.66
N ARG A 137 -16.33 -0.35 -12.84
CA ARG A 137 -15.16 -0.07 -11.98
C ARG A 137 -15.37 -0.69 -10.59
N ALA A 138 -14.30 -1.15 -9.96
CA ALA A 138 -14.33 -1.57 -8.56
C ALA A 138 -14.40 -0.35 -7.64
N ALA A 139 -15.29 -0.39 -6.65
CA ALA A 139 -15.40 0.59 -5.58
C ALA A 139 -14.63 0.09 -4.33
N GLN A 140 -14.30 1.01 -3.43
CA GLN A 140 -13.52 0.71 -2.22
C GLN A 140 -14.23 -0.27 -1.26
N ASP A 141 -15.56 -0.32 -1.32
CA ASP A 141 -16.39 -1.23 -0.53
C ASP A 141 -16.47 -2.66 -1.12
N GLY A 142 -15.77 -2.91 -2.23
CA GLY A 142 -15.82 -4.18 -2.96
C GLY A 142 -17.00 -4.31 -3.91
N THR A 143 -17.86 -3.28 -4.02
CA THR A 143 -18.92 -3.24 -5.02
C THR A 143 -18.39 -2.78 -6.39
N THR A 144 -19.25 -2.77 -7.40
CA THR A 144 -18.90 -2.27 -8.72
C THR A 144 -19.85 -1.16 -9.17
N GLU A 145 -19.36 -0.25 -9.99
CA GLU A 145 -20.14 0.86 -10.55
C GLU A 145 -20.02 0.88 -12.07
N PHE A 146 -21.13 1.07 -12.76
CA PHE A 146 -21.14 1.25 -14.21
C PHE A 146 -20.24 2.41 -14.63
N MET A 147 -19.40 2.14 -15.63
CA MET A 147 -18.52 3.13 -16.23
C MET A 147 -18.94 3.43 -17.67
N ARG A 148 -19.00 2.38 -18.50
CA ARG A 148 -19.34 2.48 -19.92
C ARG A 148 -19.87 1.14 -20.46
N PRO A 149 -20.57 1.13 -21.60
CA PRO A 149 -20.87 -0.11 -22.33
C PRO A 149 -19.59 -0.87 -22.68
N LEU A 150 -19.69 -2.18 -22.92
CA LEU A 150 -18.55 -2.95 -23.41
C LEU A 150 -17.98 -2.30 -24.70
N PRO A 151 -16.66 -2.19 -24.82
CA PRO A 151 -16.05 -1.79 -26.08
C PRO A 151 -16.43 -2.81 -27.17
N GLY A 152 -16.61 -2.33 -28.39
CA GLY A 152 -16.78 -3.22 -29.54
C GLY A 152 -15.53 -4.06 -29.80
N SER A 153 -15.67 -5.10 -30.63
CA SER A 153 -14.55 -5.96 -31.02
C SER A 153 -13.42 -5.13 -31.64
N ALA A 154 -12.20 -5.34 -31.15
CA ALA A 154 -11.01 -4.74 -31.74
C ALA A 154 -10.82 -5.26 -33.17
N ARG A 155 -10.62 -4.35 -34.12
CA ARG A 155 -10.24 -4.70 -35.48
C ARG A 155 -8.72 -4.71 -35.54
N MET A 156 -8.16 -5.91 -35.61
CA MET A 156 -6.71 -6.11 -35.71
C MET A 156 -6.34 -6.33 -37.17
N TYR A 157 -5.23 -5.75 -37.59
CA TYR A 157 -4.54 -6.08 -38.83
C TYR A 157 -3.05 -6.29 -38.49
N PRO A 158 -2.31 -7.10 -39.26
CA PRO A 158 -0.89 -7.30 -39.01
C PRO A 158 -0.14 -5.97 -39.08
N GLU A 159 0.65 -5.67 -38.05
CA GLU A 159 1.59 -4.54 -38.08
C GLU A 159 2.65 -4.82 -39.15
N THR A 160 2.77 -3.91 -40.12
CA THR A 160 3.66 -4.09 -41.28
C THR A 160 4.99 -3.39 -41.11
N ASP A 161 5.08 -2.43 -40.20
CA ASP A 161 6.31 -1.68 -39.94
C ASP A 161 7.32 -2.54 -39.17
N GLU A 162 6.84 -3.52 -38.38
CA GLU A 162 7.66 -4.44 -37.60
C GLU A 162 7.80 -5.80 -38.30
N PRO A 163 9.03 -6.25 -38.59
CA PRO A 163 9.24 -7.57 -39.18
C PRO A 163 8.88 -8.68 -38.18
N PRO A 164 8.41 -9.86 -38.66
CA PRO A 164 8.15 -10.99 -37.77
C PRO A 164 9.41 -11.45 -37.02
N TYR A 165 9.32 -11.56 -35.69
CA TYR A 165 10.40 -12.08 -34.85
C TYR A 165 10.22 -13.59 -34.62
N ARG A 166 11.17 -14.39 -35.10
CA ARG A 166 11.19 -15.84 -34.90
C ARG A 166 11.95 -16.20 -33.64
N VAL A 167 11.23 -16.58 -32.59
CA VAL A 167 11.82 -17.15 -31.37
C VAL A 167 12.38 -18.55 -31.69
N THR A 168 13.68 -18.73 -31.48
CA THR A 168 14.38 -20.00 -31.72
C THR A 168 14.26 -20.94 -30.52
N GLU A 169 14.37 -22.25 -30.74
CA GLU A 169 14.37 -23.23 -29.65
C GLU A 169 15.51 -23.01 -28.67
N ARG A 170 16.68 -22.58 -29.16
CA ARG A 170 17.83 -22.25 -28.33
C ARG A 170 17.52 -21.12 -27.35
N GLU A 171 16.92 -20.01 -27.82
CA GLU A 171 16.50 -18.91 -26.95
C GLU A 171 15.50 -19.37 -25.88
N VAL A 172 14.55 -20.24 -26.25
CA VAL A 172 13.58 -20.80 -25.29
C VAL A 172 14.29 -21.63 -24.22
N ILE A 173 15.24 -22.49 -24.61
CA ILE A 173 16.00 -23.34 -23.68
C ILE A 173 16.87 -22.48 -22.76
N ASP A 174 17.58 -21.50 -23.34
CA ASP A 174 18.45 -20.59 -22.59
C ASP A 174 17.65 -19.78 -21.56
N ILE A 175 16.48 -19.26 -21.91
CA ILE A 175 15.60 -18.54 -20.96
C ILE A 175 15.05 -19.49 -19.90
N ARG A 176 14.56 -20.67 -20.30
CA ARG A 176 13.96 -21.65 -19.37
C ARG A 176 14.95 -22.10 -18.30
N ASN A 177 16.22 -22.28 -18.67
CA ASN A 177 17.27 -22.69 -17.75
C ASN A 177 17.75 -21.56 -16.82
N ASN A 178 17.46 -20.30 -17.16
CA ASN A 178 17.89 -19.12 -16.40
C ASN A 178 16.71 -18.33 -15.81
N LEU A 179 15.56 -18.99 -15.59
CA LEU A 179 14.44 -18.34 -14.92
C LEU A 179 14.83 -17.95 -13.48
N PRO A 180 14.49 -16.72 -13.05
CA PRO A 180 14.71 -16.32 -11.66
C PRO A 180 13.84 -17.16 -10.72
N GLU A 181 14.34 -17.40 -9.51
CA GLU A 181 13.57 -18.06 -8.46
C GLU A 181 12.31 -17.25 -8.10
N LEU A 182 11.26 -17.95 -7.69
CA LEU A 182 10.03 -17.32 -7.23
C LEU A 182 10.22 -16.67 -5.84
N PRO A 183 9.46 -15.62 -5.50
CA PRO A 183 9.52 -15.00 -4.17
C PRO A 183 9.37 -16.00 -3.01
N GLU A 184 8.49 -17.00 -3.14
CA GLU A 184 8.27 -18.03 -2.12
C GLU A 184 9.45 -18.99 -1.96
N GLU A 185 10.15 -19.29 -3.06
CA GLU A 185 11.36 -20.11 -3.05
C GLU A 185 12.53 -19.36 -2.42
N ARG A 186 12.67 -18.08 -2.78
CA ARG A 186 13.65 -17.16 -2.18
C ARG A 186 13.44 -16.99 -0.68
N GLU A 187 12.20 -16.83 -0.22
CA GLU A 187 11.88 -16.72 1.22
C GLU A 187 12.34 -17.97 1.97
N LYS A 188 12.05 -19.17 1.45
CA LYS A 188 12.52 -20.44 2.03
C LYS A 188 14.04 -20.54 2.05
N ARG A 189 14.72 -20.12 0.99
CA ARG A 189 16.19 -20.07 0.92
C ARG A 189 16.76 -19.16 2.00
N TYR A 190 16.20 -17.96 2.17
CA TYR A 190 16.63 -17.01 3.20
C TYR A 190 16.44 -17.53 4.62
N ILE A 191 15.32 -18.20 4.89
CA ILE A 191 15.09 -18.86 6.19
C ILE A 191 16.15 -19.95 6.44
N LYS A 192 16.48 -20.76 5.42
CA LYS A 192 17.50 -21.81 5.53
C LYS A 192 18.91 -21.25 5.81
N ILE A 193 19.20 -20.04 5.34
CA ILE A 193 20.48 -19.35 5.57
C ILE A 193 20.54 -18.70 6.98
N GLY A 194 19.42 -18.64 7.70
CA GLY A 194 19.37 -18.23 9.10
C GLY A 194 18.56 -16.97 9.39
N LEU A 195 17.84 -16.43 8.39
CA LEU A 195 16.90 -15.33 8.64
C LEU A 195 15.63 -15.84 9.35
N SER A 196 15.04 -14.99 10.20
CA SER A 196 13.68 -15.22 10.68
C SER A 196 12.69 -15.14 9.53
N LYS A 197 11.53 -15.79 9.67
CA LYS A 197 10.46 -15.73 8.65
C LYS A 197 10.06 -14.29 8.31
N GLU A 198 9.93 -13.44 9.32
CA GLU A 198 9.59 -12.03 9.14
C GLU A 198 10.66 -11.27 8.36
N MET A 199 11.94 -11.47 8.71
CA MET A 199 13.05 -10.80 8.03
C MET A 199 13.25 -11.30 6.61
N ALA A 200 13.07 -12.61 6.38
CA ALA A 200 13.08 -13.20 5.04
C ALA A 200 11.97 -12.61 4.17
N ASN A 201 10.75 -12.53 4.68
CA ASN A 201 9.62 -11.93 3.96
C ASN A 201 9.85 -10.46 3.64
N GLN A 202 10.37 -9.68 4.61
CA GLN A 202 10.75 -8.28 4.38
C GLN A 202 11.84 -8.13 3.32
N MET A 203 12.84 -9.02 3.30
CA MET A 203 13.93 -8.98 2.33
C MET A 203 13.45 -9.33 0.92
N VAL A 204 12.59 -10.34 0.76
CA VAL A 204 12.02 -10.73 -0.54
C VAL A 204 11.21 -9.60 -1.18
N HIS A 205 10.48 -8.82 -0.37
CA HIS A 205 9.70 -7.67 -0.86
C HIS A 205 10.53 -6.38 -0.95
N SER A 206 11.81 -6.43 -0.64
CA SER A 206 12.73 -5.30 -0.71
C SER A 206 13.37 -5.19 -2.09
N LYS A 207 13.62 -3.95 -2.53
CA LYS A 207 14.45 -3.68 -3.73
C LYS A 207 15.90 -4.12 -3.56
N LYS A 208 16.33 -4.45 -2.34
CA LYS A 208 17.70 -4.83 -1.99
C LYS A 208 17.95 -6.33 -1.99
N GLN A 209 16.99 -7.16 -2.43
CA GLN A 209 17.15 -8.62 -2.48
C GLN A 209 18.37 -9.06 -3.30
N GLY A 210 18.65 -8.42 -4.44
CA GLY A 210 19.82 -8.74 -5.28
C GLY A 210 21.14 -8.40 -4.58
N ILE A 211 21.20 -7.23 -3.93
CA ILE A 211 22.36 -6.81 -3.13
C ILE A 211 22.57 -7.80 -1.97
N PHE A 212 21.49 -8.24 -1.32
CA PHE A 212 21.58 -9.22 -0.24
C PHE A 212 22.16 -10.56 -0.72
N ASP A 213 21.74 -11.04 -1.90
CA ASP A 213 22.27 -12.27 -2.50
C ASP A 213 23.76 -12.16 -2.80
N GLU A 214 24.22 -11.01 -3.30
CA GLU A 214 25.66 -10.74 -3.50
C GLU A 214 26.42 -10.69 -2.16
N LEU A 215 25.89 -10.01 -1.16
CA LEU A 215 26.57 -9.82 0.13
C LEU A 215 26.66 -11.11 0.95
N ILE A 216 25.73 -12.05 0.81
CA ILE A 216 25.83 -13.36 1.49
C ILE A 216 27.10 -14.10 1.03
N MET A 217 27.58 -13.87 -0.20
CA MET A 217 28.78 -14.53 -0.72
C MET A 217 30.06 -14.13 0.02
N THR A 218 30.07 -13.01 0.75
CA THR A 218 31.21 -12.59 1.61
C THR A 218 31.42 -13.53 2.80
N GLY A 219 30.41 -14.34 3.15
CA GLY A 219 30.45 -15.21 4.33
C GLY A 219 30.04 -14.50 5.63
N ALA A 220 29.69 -13.20 5.57
CA ALA A 220 29.17 -12.48 6.71
C ALA A 220 27.80 -13.02 7.15
N ASN A 221 27.48 -12.81 8.43
CA ASN A 221 26.23 -13.30 9.00
C ASN A 221 25.00 -12.69 8.30
N ALA A 222 24.16 -13.54 7.73
CA ALA A 222 22.99 -13.11 6.94
C ALA A 222 22.05 -12.17 7.70
N THR A 223 21.84 -12.39 9.00
CA THR A 223 20.98 -11.53 9.83
C THR A 223 21.57 -10.13 9.98
N VAL A 224 22.90 -10.03 10.11
CA VAL A 224 23.59 -8.73 10.16
C VAL A 224 23.43 -8.01 8.83
N ILE A 225 23.71 -8.69 7.71
CA ILE A 225 23.53 -8.12 6.36
C ILE A 225 22.09 -7.63 6.16
N ALA A 226 21.10 -8.47 6.46
CA ALA A 226 19.69 -8.12 6.30
C ALA A 226 19.30 -6.92 7.17
N THR A 227 19.78 -6.86 8.41
CA THR A 227 19.57 -5.72 9.31
C THR A 227 20.20 -4.44 8.76
N THR A 228 21.43 -4.53 8.25
CA THR A 228 22.15 -3.41 7.63
C THR A 228 21.45 -2.90 6.39
N LEU A 229 20.83 -3.77 5.58
CA LEU A 229 20.14 -3.33 4.38
C LEU A 229 18.74 -2.75 4.66
N LEU A 230 18.00 -3.33 5.62
CA LEU A 230 16.59 -3.01 5.87
C LEU A 230 16.37 -1.91 6.93
N SER A 231 17.16 -1.95 8.01
CA SER A 231 16.91 -1.16 9.23
C SER A 231 17.92 -0.03 9.41
N THR A 232 19.22 -0.31 9.24
CA THR A 232 20.29 0.66 9.54
C THR A 232 20.17 1.99 8.77
N PRO A 233 19.84 2.01 7.45
CA PRO A 233 19.61 3.26 6.72
C PRO A 233 18.51 4.13 7.30
N LYS A 234 17.39 3.52 7.70
CA LYS A 234 16.25 4.22 8.29
C LYS A 234 16.62 4.81 9.64
N GLU A 235 17.39 4.06 10.44
CA GLU A 235 17.90 4.53 11.72
C GLU A 235 18.85 5.71 11.57
N ILE A 236 19.81 5.62 10.64
CA ILE A 236 20.78 6.69 10.36
C ILE A 236 20.06 7.96 9.91
N LYS A 237 19.10 7.83 8.98
CA LYS A 237 18.31 8.97 8.50
C LYS A 237 17.53 9.64 9.63
N LYS A 238 16.93 8.84 10.52
CA LYS A 238 16.16 9.36 11.67
C LYS A 238 17.04 10.04 12.73
N LYS A 239 18.21 9.50 13.04
CA LYS A 239 19.08 10.01 14.13
C LYS A 239 20.02 11.12 13.69
N PHE A 240 20.60 11.00 12.50
CA PHE A 240 21.69 11.87 12.05
C PHE A 240 21.32 12.73 10.83
N ASN A 241 20.12 12.53 10.26
CA ASN A 241 19.66 13.22 9.05
C ASN A 241 20.63 13.05 7.85
N VAL A 242 21.24 11.87 7.74
CA VAL A 242 22.13 11.49 6.64
C VAL A 242 21.43 10.44 5.79
N ASP A 243 21.45 10.61 4.47
CA ASP A 243 20.91 9.62 3.55
C ASP A 243 21.98 8.61 3.14
N VAL A 244 21.73 7.34 3.46
CA VAL A 244 22.62 6.21 3.15
C VAL A 244 21.87 5.13 2.36
N GLU A 245 20.68 5.44 1.81
CA GLU A 245 19.86 4.43 1.12
C GLU A 245 20.49 3.95 -0.20
N ASN A 246 21.26 4.81 -0.87
CA ASN A 246 21.79 4.59 -2.22
C ASN A 246 23.33 4.48 -2.26
N LEU A 247 23.93 3.89 -1.22
CA LEU A 247 25.36 3.62 -1.25
C LEU A 247 25.69 2.51 -2.27
N ASP A 248 26.84 2.63 -2.93
CA ASP A 248 27.35 1.62 -3.87
C ASP A 248 27.50 0.26 -3.16
N VAL A 249 27.14 -0.81 -3.85
CA VAL A 249 27.24 -2.20 -3.36
C VAL A 249 28.68 -2.52 -2.96
N LYS A 250 29.66 -1.93 -3.65
CA LYS A 250 31.08 -2.07 -3.31
C LYS A 250 31.40 -1.66 -1.88
N ASN A 251 30.80 -0.56 -1.40
CA ASN A 251 31.02 -0.12 -0.03
C ASN A 251 30.46 -1.13 0.98
N TYR A 252 29.31 -1.75 0.67
CA TYR A 252 28.76 -2.79 1.52
C TYR A 252 29.64 -4.05 1.50
N MET A 253 30.14 -4.47 0.33
CA MET A 253 31.06 -5.61 0.22
C MET A 253 32.32 -5.38 1.06
N GLU A 254 32.99 -4.23 0.90
CA GLU A 254 34.18 -3.88 1.69
C GLU A 254 33.90 -3.92 3.21
N ILE A 255 32.76 -3.38 3.65
CA ILE A 255 32.38 -3.40 5.08
C ILE A 255 32.25 -4.85 5.58
N PHE A 256 31.55 -5.71 4.83
CA PHE A 256 31.30 -7.08 5.26
C PHE A 256 32.55 -7.97 5.18
N ASP A 257 33.42 -7.76 4.19
CA ASP A 257 34.71 -8.44 4.09
C ASP A 257 35.60 -8.15 5.31
N ILE A 258 35.72 -6.88 5.71
CA ILE A 258 36.49 -6.45 6.89
C ILE A 258 35.89 -7.02 8.19
N ILE A 259 34.57 -7.20 8.26
CA ILE A 259 33.90 -7.86 9.39
C ILE A 259 34.25 -9.35 9.44
N THR A 260 34.20 -10.06 8.31
CA THR A 260 34.56 -11.48 8.23
C THR A 260 36.04 -11.73 8.53
N GLU A 261 36.92 -10.80 8.18
CA GLU A 261 38.34 -10.83 8.56
C GLU A 261 38.56 -10.55 10.06
N GLY A 262 37.52 -10.16 10.81
CA GLY A 262 37.62 -9.90 12.24
C GLY A 262 38.35 -8.59 12.59
N LYS A 263 38.40 -7.63 11.66
CA LYS A 263 39.05 -6.32 11.88
C LYS A 263 38.13 -5.31 12.57
N ILE A 264 36.82 -5.37 12.31
CA ILE A 264 35.81 -4.49 12.90
C ILE A 264 34.64 -5.29 13.47
N GLY A 265 33.98 -4.73 14.48
CA GLY A 265 32.73 -5.25 15.02
C GLY A 265 31.51 -4.79 14.22
N LYS A 266 30.41 -5.54 14.31
CA LYS A 266 29.12 -5.20 13.68
C LYS A 266 28.55 -3.84 14.11
N ASP A 267 28.90 -3.39 15.31
CA ASP A 267 28.39 -2.12 15.87
C ASP A 267 29.05 -0.90 15.22
N SER A 268 30.16 -1.09 14.50
CA SER A 268 30.84 -0.03 13.74
C SER A 268 30.22 0.23 12.36
N ILE A 269 29.32 -0.64 11.88
CA ILE A 269 28.68 -0.50 10.56
C ILE A 269 27.98 0.86 10.38
N PRO A 270 27.13 1.33 11.32
CA PRO A 270 26.42 2.58 11.12
C PRO A 270 27.35 3.78 11.01
N ASP A 271 28.41 3.83 11.83
CA ASP A 271 29.40 4.91 11.82
C ASP A 271 30.16 4.96 10.49
N ILE A 272 30.54 3.79 9.96
CA ILE A 272 31.20 3.69 8.64
C ILE A 272 30.26 4.16 7.54
N LEU A 273 29.01 3.69 7.51
CA LEU A 273 28.03 4.09 6.49
C LEU A 273 27.77 5.59 6.49
N ILE A 274 27.72 6.23 7.66
CA ILE A 274 27.58 7.68 7.80
C ILE A 274 28.78 8.41 7.18
N GLU A 275 30.00 7.97 7.49
CA GLU A 275 31.22 8.61 7.00
C GLU A 275 31.43 8.39 5.50
N VAL A 276 31.11 7.21 4.98
CA VAL A 276 31.11 6.93 3.53
C VAL A 276 30.15 7.89 2.82
N ALA A 277 28.93 8.04 3.34
CA ALA A 277 27.93 8.94 2.74
C ALA A 277 28.32 10.43 2.81
N LYS A 278 29.03 10.85 3.85
CA LYS A 278 29.47 12.25 4.01
C LYS A 278 30.72 12.59 3.20
N THR A 279 31.69 11.67 3.15
CA THR A 279 33.04 11.98 2.66
C THR A 279 33.36 11.34 1.32
N GLY A 280 32.65 10.27 0.94
CA GLY A 280 32.95 9.48 -0.26
C GLY A 280 34.31 8.76 -0.22
N LYS A 281 34.96 8.69 0.95
CA LYS A 281 36.22 7.95 1.13
C LYS A 281 35.98 6.43 1.11
N SER A 282 37.01 5.66 0.80
CA SER A 282 36.97 4.20 0.87
C SER A 282 36.82 3.72 2.31
N VAL A 283 36.22 2.54 2.48
CA VAL A 283 35.89 1.97 3.79
C VAL A 283 37.17 1.77 4.61
N GLU A 284 38.22 1.22 4.00
CA GLU A 284 39.52 0.99 4.67
C GLU A 284 40.10 2.28 5.28
N LYS A 285 40.07 3.39 4.53
CA LYS A 285 40.59 4.69 5.02
C LYS A 285 39.78 5.19 6.20
N ILE A 286 38.46 5.03 6.16
CA ILE A 286 37.57 5.45 7.26
C ILE A 286 37.88 4.63 8.51
N VAL A 287 38.07 3.31 8.37
CA VAL A 287 38.38 2.42 9.49
C VAL A 287 39.69 2.83 10.17
N SER A 288 40.74 3.13 9.38
CA SER A 288 42.03 3.59 9.91
C SER A 288 41.99 5.00 10.51
N GLU A 289 41.37 5.98 9.83
CA GLU A 289 41.34 7.38 10.30
C GLU A 289 40.52 7.55 11.59
N LYS A 290 39.47 6.74 11.78
CA LYS A 290 38.54 6.84 12.91
C LYS A 290 38.84 5.84 14.03
N ASN A 291 39.89 5.03 13.92
CA ASN A 291 40.21 3.94 14.86
C ASN A 291 38.98 3.09 15.19
N LEU A 292 38.27 2.63 14.14
CA LEU A 292 37.06 1.82 14.26
C LEU A 292 37.33 0.31 14.33
N GLY A 293 38.62 -0.09 14.28
CA GLY A 293 39.03 -1.48 14.52
C GLY A 293 38.87 -1.93 15.96
N PHE A 294 39.11 -3.22 16.21
CA PHE A 294 39.15 -3.75 17.57
C PHE A 294 40.26 -3.10 18.41
N MET A 295 39.94 -2.76 19.66
CA MET A 295 40.89 -2.22 20.63
C MET A 295 41.83 -3.32 21.10
N GLY A 296 43.11 -2.98 21.33
CA GLY A 296 44.07 -3.90 21.92
C GLY A 296 43.73 -4.24 23.38
N GLU A 297 44.14 -5.42 23.86
CA GLU A 297 43.85 -5.90 25.21
C GLU A 297 44.22 -4.87 26.31
N ASP A 298 45.37 -4.20 26.16
CA ASP A 298 45.84 -3.17 27.11
C ASP A 298 44.91 -1.94 27.21
N GLU A 299 44.26 -1.56 26.10
CA GLU A 299 43.31 -0.45 26.11
C GLU A 299 41.98 -0.86 26.74
N VAL A 300 41.54 -2.10 26.45
CA VAL A 300 40.34 -2.68 27.06
C VAL A 300 40.53 -2.83 28.56
N GLU A 301 41.70 -3.29 29.03
CA GLU A 301 42.01 -3.43 30.45
C GLU A 301 41.92 -2.09 31.18
N LYS A 302 42.46 -1.01 30.60
CA LYS A 302 42.35 0.34 31.19
C LYS A 302 40.90 0.79 31.36
N ILE A 303 40.06 0.56 30.35
CA ILE A 303 38.62 0.91 30.41
C ILE A 303 37.89 0.06 31.45
N VAL A 304 38.19 -1.25 31.52
CA VAL A 304 37.62 -2.14 32.53
C VAL A 304 37.97 -1.67 33.94
N VAL A 305 39.24 -1.32 34.21
CA VAL A 305 39.68 -0.80 35.50
C VAL A 305 39.00 0.53 35.84
N GLU A 306 38.89 1.45 34.87
CA GLU A 306 38.20 2.72 35.08
C GLU A 306 36.72 2.53 35.43
N ILE A 307 36.02 1.62 34.76
CA ILE A 307 34.61 1.31 35.00
C ILE A 307 34.43 0.61 36.35
N ILE A 308 35.31 -0.32 36.72
CA ILE A 308 35.31 -0.95 38.05
C ILE A 308 35.47 0.12 39.15
N ASN A 309 36.43 1.02 39.00
CA ASN A 309 36.68 2.09 39.98
C ASN A 309 35.50 3.05 40.11
N LYS A 310 34.84 3.41 38.99
CA LYS A 310 33.66 4.28 38.99
C LYS A 310 32.43 3.63 39.61
N ASN A 311 32.36 2.29 39.65
CA ASN A 311 31.21 1.53 40.11
C ASN A 311 31.52 0.69 41.37
N SER A 312 32.56 1.03 42.13
CA SER A 312 32.98 0.32 43.35
C SER A 312 31.83 0.10 44.34
N ALA A 313 30.98 1.12 44.53
CA ALA A 313 29.81 1.04 45.41
C ALA A 313 28.71 0.06 44.93
N ILE A 314 28.65 -0.22 43.61
CA ILE A 314 27.71 -1.19 43.03
C ILE A 314 28.26 -2.61 43.20
N ILE A 315 29.57 -2.78 43.07
CA ILE A 315 30.26 -4.05 43.26
C ILE A 315 30.10 -4.52 44.71
N GLU A 316 30.32 -3.65 45.69
CA GLU A 316 30.15 -3.97 47.12
C GLU A 316 28.71 -4.36 47.51
N ARG A 317 27.70 -3.90 46.76
CA ARG A 317 26.29 -4.19 47.05
C ARG A 317 25.74 -5.43 46.33
N MET A 318 26.28 -5.76 45.16
CA MET A 318 25.66 -6.74 44.26
C MET A 318 26.51 -8.00 44.04
N ASP A 319 27.77 -8.02 44.49
CA ASP A 319 28.68 -9.15 44.42
C ASP A 319 28.66 -9.79 43.01
N ASP A 320 28.35 -11.09 42.87
CA ASP A 320 28.24 -11.79 41.58
C ASP A 320 27.23 -11.19 40.58
N LYS A 321 26.23 -10.43 41.05
CA LYS A 321 25.21 -9.81 40.16
C LYS A 321 25.69 -8.51 39.52
N ALA A 322 26.84 -7.97 39.94
CA ALA A 322 27.42 -6.76 39.35
C ALA A 322 27.99 -6.99 37.94
N PHE A 323 28.28 -8.25 37.58
CA PHE A 323 28.92 -8.61 36.31
C PHE A 323 28.14 -8.15 35.08
N GLY A 324 26.83 -8.46 35.01
CA GLY A 324 25.98 -8.11 33.86
C GLY A 324 25.91 -6.60 33.58
N PRO A 325 25.60 -5.76 34.60
CA PRO A 325 25.64 -4.30 34.47
C PRO A 325 27.00 -3.74 34.04
N LEU A 326 28.11 -4.24 34.62
CA LEU A 326 29.46 -3.80 34.27
C LEU A 326 29.83 -4.19 32.84
N MET A 327 29.49 -5.41 32.41
CA MET A 327 29.65 -5.84 31.01
C MET A 327 28.90 -4.90 30.06
N GLY A 328 27.65 -4.55 30.39
CA GLY A 328 26.86 -3.59 29.60
C GLY A 328 27.50 -2.20 29.53
N GLN A 329 28.07 -1.70 30.63
CA GLN A 329 28.78 -0.42 30.65
C GLN A 329 30.08 -0.45 29.85
N VAL A 330 30.91 -1.49 29.99
CA VAL A 330 32.16 -1.63 29.23
C VAL A 330 31.86 -1.71 27.73
N MET A 331 30.90 -2.55 27.34
CA MET A 331 30.48 -2.68 25.93
C MET A 331 29.87 -1.37 25.40
N GLY A 332 29.15 -0.62 26.23
CA GLY A 332 28.60 0.69 25.89
C GLY A 332 29.67 1.76 25.67
N VAL A 333 30.70 1.82 26.51
CA VAL A 333 31.82 2.78 26.39
C VAL A 333 32.71 2.45 25.20
N THR A 334 33.00 1.16 25.00
CA THR A 334 33.84 0.69 23.88
C THR A 334 33.08 0.71 22.55
N LYS A 335 31.74 0.85 22.57
CA LYS A 335 30.84 0.83 21.41
C LYS A 335 31.04 -0.41 20.53
N GLY A 336 31.24 -1.57 21.17
CA GLY A 336 31.46 -2.84 20.46
C GLY A 336 32.82 -2.99 19.78
N ARG A 337 33.78 -2.08 20.03
CA ARG A 337 35.17 -2.19 19.56
C ARG A 337 36.05 -3.06 20.47
N ALA A 338 35.56 -3.46 21.63
CA ALA A 338 36.25 -4.44 22.47
C ALA A 338 35.66 -5.83 22.20
N ASP A 339 36.53 -6.82 22.02
CA ASP A 339 36.09 -8.21 21.88
C ASP A 339 35.37 -8.65 23.17
N ALA A 340 34.14 -9.16 23.02
CA ALA A 340 33.31 -9.52 24.17
C ALA A 340 33.91 -10.67 24.99
N GLY A 341 34.68 -11.57 24.36
CA GLY A 341 35.43 -12.61 25.05
C GLY A 341 36.57 -12.03 25.89
N VAL A 342 37.34 -11.10 25.33
CA VAL A 342 38.42 -10.39 26.05
C VAL A 342 37.88 -9.58 27.22
N VAL A 343 36.81 -8.81 27.01
CA VAL A 343 36.15 -8.03 28.09
C VAL A 343 35.66 -8.96 29.21
N ASN A 344 35.05 -10.10 28.85
CA ASN A 344 34.57 -11.07 29.81
C ASN A 344 35.73 -11.65 30.65
N GLN A 345 36.83 -12.06 30.00
CA GLN A 345 38.02 -12.55 30.69
C GLN A 345 38.60 -11.52 31.66
N LEU A 346 38.78 -10.27 31.21
CA LEU A 346 39.33 -9.19 32.03
C LEU A 346 38.43 -8.82 33.21
N LEU A 347 37.10 -8.76 33.00
CA LEU A 347 36.15 -8.49 34.09
C LEU A 347 36.17 -9.60 35.15
N ILE A 348 36.18 -10.87 34.73
CA ILE A 348 36.26 -12.00 35.67
C ILE A 348 37.58 -11.95 36.45
N GLU A 349 38.71 -11.67 35.80
CA GLU A 349 40.00 -11.62 36.48
C GLU A 349 40.07 -10.48 37.51
N LYS A 350 39.58 -9.29 37.15
CA LYS A 350 39.65 -8.10 38.02
C LYS A 350 38.62 -8.11 39.15
N LEU A 351 37.48 -8.79 38.98
CA LEU A 351 36.48 -8.94 40.05
C LEU A 351 36.82 -10.05 41.05
N LYS A 352 37.69 -11.00 40.68
CA LYS A 352 38.18 -12.06 41.58
C LYS A 352 39.38 -11.65 42.45
N LYS A 353 40.00 -10.50 42.15
CA LYS A 353 41.12 -9.92 42.91
C LYS A 353 40.60 -8.96 43.97
#